data_AF-A0A815GV14-F1
#
_entry.id   AF-A0A815GV14-F1
#
_cell.length_a   1.000
_cell.length_b   1.000
_cell.length_c   1.000
_cell.angle_alpha   90.00
_cell.angle_beta   90.00
_cell.angle_gamma   90.00
#
_symmetry.space_group_name_H-M   'P 1'
#
loop_
_entity.id
_entity.type
_entity.pdbx_description
1 polymer ?
#
loop_
_entity_poly.entity_id
_entity_poly.type
_entity_poly.pdbx_seq_one_letter_code
_entity_poly.pdbx_strand_id
1 'polypeptide(L)'
;MAQTLNRVLIAVTSANLKFWPLGLKTGYFWTEVLHPYETFKNHGYEVDLVSETGTTGMDESSSIYAQIDGESRRALNDKTHPLHELWSWSCFDFPKATGLQRIGSSIYQNEYENVLTKNNQF
;
A
#
# COMPACT_ATOMS: atom_id res chain seq x y z
N MET A 1 5.32 -10.23 -25.59
CA MET A 1 5.01 -10.93 -24.33
C MET A 1 4.33 -9.93 -23.42
N ALA A 2 3.11 -10.20 -22.95
CA ALA A 2 2.45 -9.32 -21.99
C ALA A 2 3.24 -9.38 -20.68
N GLN A 3 3.79 -8.25 -20.24
CA GLN A 3 4.48 -8.15 -18.97
C GLN A 3 3.43 -8.33 -17.87
N THR A 4 3.43 -9.46 -17.17
CA THR A 4 2.60 -9.63 -15.97
C THR A 4 3.06 -8.59 -14.96
N LEU A 5 2.23 -7.56 -14.73
CA LEU A 5 2.51 -6.54 -13.73
C LEU A 5 2.33 -7.20 -12.36
N ASN A 6 3.44 -7.57 -11.74
CA ASN A 6 3.47 -8.06 -10.37
C ASN A 6 3.12 -6.90 -9.43
N ARG A 7 1.82 -6.69 -9.17
CA ARG A 7 1.31 -5.60 -8.33
C ARG A 7 0.86 -6.11 -6.97
N VAL A 8 1.14 -5.31 -5.94
CA VAL A 8 0.62 -5.50 -4.58
C VAL A 8 -0.17 -4.27 -4.19
N LEU A 9 -1.32 -4.50 -3.56
CA LEU A 9 -2.12 -3.46 -2.94
C LEU A 9 -2.06 -3.62 -1.42
N ILE A 10 -1.46 -2.66 -0.72
CA ILE A 10 -1.41 -2.63 0.74
C ILE A 10 -2.58 -1.79 1.23
N ALA A 11 -3.52 -2.43 1.93
CA ALA A 11 -4.62 -1.75 2.59
C ALA A 11 -4.15 -1.16 3.93
N VAL A 12 -4.47 0.11 4.15
CA VAL A 12 -4.20 0.84 5.40
C VAL A 12 -5.50 1.43 5.94
N THR A 13 -5.55 1.64 7.26
CA THR A 13 -6.71 2.26 7.90
C THR A 13 -6.94 3.69 7.41
N SER A 14 -8.21 4.09 7.31
CA SER A 14 -8.62 5.48 7.10
C SER A 14 -8.64 6.30 8.40
N ALA A 15 -8.62 5.64 9.56
CA ALA A 15 -8.72 6.32 10.84
C ALA A 15 -7.46 7.15 11.13
N ASN A 16 -7.64 8.43 11.49
CA ASN A 16 -6.57 9.28 12.02
C ASN A 16 -7.08 10.18 13.16
N LEU A 17 -7.61 9.55 14.19
CA LEU A 17 -8.29 10.20 15.31
C LEU A 17 -7.46 10.13 16.58
N LYS A 18 -7.71 11.04 17.53
CA LYS A 18 -7.12 10.95 18.88
C LYS A 18 -7.62 9.68 19.55
N PHE A 19 -6.69 8.84 19.99
CA PHE A 19 -7.00 7.52 20.53
C PHE A 19 -6.19 7.25 21.79
N TRP A 20 -4.90 7.60 21.78
CA TRP A 20 -4.01 7.34 22.89
C TRP A 20 -4.18 8.36 24.03
N PRO A 21 -3.81 7.97 25.26
CA PRO A 21 -3.59 8.93 26.35
C PRO A 21 -2.67 10.05 25.89
N LEU A 22 -2.86 11.27 26.43
CA LEU A 22 -2.19 12.51 25.97
C LEU A 22 -2.66 13.04 24.61
N GLY A 23 -3.66 12.40 24.00
CA GLY A 23 -4.32 12.91 22.80
C GLY A 23 -3.55 12.66 21.51
N LEU A 24 -2.60 11.72 21.52
CA LEU A 24 -1.93 11.28 20.30
C LEU A 24 -2.91 10.58 19.37
N LYS A 25 -2.69 10.75 18.07
CA LYS A 25 -3.51 10.15 17.03
C LYS A 25 -3.10 8.70 16.75
N THR A 26 -4.09 7.85 16.54
CA THR A 26 -3.87 6.53 15.91
C THR A 26 -3.92 6.63 14.40
N GLY A 27 -3.61 5.53 13.72
CA GLY A 27 -3.41 5.49 12.29
C GLY A 27 -2.86 4.15 11.83
N TYR A 28 -2.33 4.10 10.61
CA TYR A 28 -1.55 2.94 10.20
C TYR A 28 -0.23 2.91 10.99
N PHE A 29 0.23 1.71 11.33
CA PHE A 29 1.47 1.55 12.06
C PHE A 29 2.65 1.58 11.07
N TRP A 30 3.64 2.46 11.27
CA TRP A 30 4.71 2.72 10.30
C TRP A 30 5.40 1.44 9.78
N THR A 31 5.81 0.55 10.68
CA THR A 31 6.52 -0.68 10.30
C THR A 31 5.64 -1.73 9.63
N GLU A 32 4.34 -1.75 9.94
CA GLU A 32 3.38 -2.66 9.29
C GLU A 32 3.14 -2.29 7.82
N VAL A 33 3.44 -1.04 7.43
CA VAL A 33 3.41 -0.61 6.03
C VAL A 33 4.81 -0.68 5.42
N LEU A 34 5.83 -0.21 6.13
CA LEU A 34 7.20 -0.17 5.64
C LEU A 34 7.76 -1.55 5.30
N HIS A 35 7.65 -2.51 6.22
CA HIS A 35 8.30 -3.82 6.02
C HIS A 35 7.71 -4.58 4.83
N PRO A 36 6.38 -4.67 4.65
CA PRO A 36 5.81 -5.26 3.45
C PRO A 36 6.14 -4.45 2.19
N TYR A 37 6.06 -3.11 2.24
CA TYR A 37 6.40 -2.25 1.10
C TYR A 37 7.81 -2.54 0.58
N GLU A 38 8.81 -2.43 1.44
CA GLU A 38 10.21 -2.70 1.08
C GLU A 38 10.41 -4.13 0.62
N THR A 39 9.79 -5.11 1.29
CA THR A 39 9.87 -6.52 0.89
C THR A 39 9.37 -6.70 -0.54
N PHE A 40 8.19 -6.19 -0.88
CA PHE A 40 7.63 -6.34 -2.23
C PHE A 40 8.40 -5.54 -3.28
N LYS A 41 8.79 -4.29 -2.99
CA LYS A 41 9.60 -3.46 -3.89
C LYS A 41 10.94 -4.14 -4.21
N ASN A 42 11.61 -4.69 -3.21
CA ASN A 42 12.90 -5.38 -3.38
C ASN A 42 12.77 -6.68 -4.20
N HIS A 43 11.57 -7.26 -4.29
CA HIS A 43 11.27 -8.41 -5.15
C HIS A 43 10.67 -8.02 -6.51
N GLY A 44 10.75 -6.75 -6.89
CA GLY A 44 10.34 -6.27 -8.21
C GLY A 44 8.84 -6.06 -8.39
N TYR A 45 8.07 -5.99 -7.30
CA TYR A 45 6.65 -5.64 -7.37
C TYR A 45 6.44 -4.13 -7.47
N GLU A 46 5.38 -3.73 -8.18
CA GLU A 46 4.78 -2.40 -8.01
C GLU A 46 3.86 -2.46 -6.78
N VAL A 47 3.92 -1.45 -5.92
CA VAL A 47 3.18 -1.43 -4.66
C VAL A 47 2.35 -0.16 -4.58
N ASP A 48 1.05 -0.33 -4.47
CA ASP A 48 0.07 0.74 -4.27
C ASP A 48 -0.49 0.67 -2.84
N LEU A 49 -0.86 1.83 -2.28
CA LEU A 49 -1.55 1.92 -0.99
C LEU A 49 -3.01 2.33 -1.19
N VAL A 50 -3.90 1.74 -0.40
CA VAL A 50 -5.33 2.06 -0.39
C VAL A 50 -5.83 2.22 1.03
N SER A 51 -6.76 3.14 1.24
CA SER A 51 -7.58 3.20 2.46
C SER A 51 -9.05 3.28 2.10
N GLU A 52 -9.92 2.90 3.02
CA GLU A 52 -11.37 2.90 2.81
C GLU A 52 -11.89 4.27 2.36
N THR A 53 -11.29 5.35 2.88
CA THR A 53 -11.67 6.72 2.57
C THR A 53 -10.61 7.50 1.82
N GLY A 54 -9.68 6.83 1.10
CA GLY A 54 -8.61 7.46 0.32
C GLY A 54 -7.79 8.54 1.05
N THR A 55 -7.92 8.59 2.36
CA THR A 55 -7.22 9.41 3.31
C THR A 55 -6.75 8.48 4.40
N THR A 56 -5.61 8.81 4.98
CA THR A 56 -5.02 8.02 6.06
C THR A 56 -4.13 8.93 6.88
N GLY A 57 -3.62 8.42 8.00
CA GLY A 57 -2.57 9.07 8.75
C GLY A 57 -1.77 8.03 9.52
N MET A 58 -0.51 8.36 9.80
CA MET A 58 0.37 7.51 10.60
C MET A 58 -0.08 7.53 12.06
N ASP A 59 -0.01 6.40 12.74
CA ASP A 59 -0.11 6.34 14.20
C ASP A 59 1.11 7.06 14.82
N GLU A 60 0.87 8.10 15.62
CA GLU A 60 1.94 8.91 16.19
C GLU A 60 2.83 8.12 17.16
N SER A 61 2.28 7.13 17.85
CA SER A 61 3.04 6.24 18.74
C SER A 61 3.93 5.28 17.94
N SER A 62 3.51 4.86 16.74
CA SER A 62 4.31 3.98 15.88
C SER A 62 5.63 4.61 15.47
N SER A 63 5.68 5.94 15.35
CA SER A 63 6.91 6.67 15.06
C SER A 63 7.95 6.50 16.18
N ILE A 64 7.53 6.42 17.44
CA ILE A 64 8.40 6.22 18.60
C ILE A 64 8.99 4.81 18.55
N TYR A 65 8.16 3.79 18.26
CA TYR A 65 8.62 2.41 18.10
C TYR A 65 9.60 2.26 16.93
N ALA A 66 9.33 2.92 15.81
CA ALA A 66 10.21 2.90 14.64
C ALA A 66 11.59 3.50 14.91
N GLN A 67 11.75 4.38 15.91
CA GLN A 67 13.08 4.91 16.29
C GLN A 67 13.99 3.85 16.94
N ILE A 68 13.42 2.73 17.42
CA ILE A 68 14.17 1.67 18.11
C ILE A 68 14.92 0.80 17.09
N ASP A 69 14.32 0.55 15.93
CA ASP A 69 14.93 -0.17 14.83
C ASP A 69 15.71 0.78 13.90
N GLY A 70 16.92 0.38 13.50
CA GLY A 70 17.80 1.20 12.69
C GLY A 70 17.29 1.44 11.26
N GLU A 71 16.68 0.43 10.63
CA GLU A 71 16.17 0.53 9.26
C GLU A 71 14.89 1.36 9.20
N SER A 72 13.93 1.04 10.06
CA SER A 72 12.66 1.76 10.18
C SER A 72 12.87 3.22 10.55
N ARG A 73 13.83 3.51 11.43
CA ARG A 73 14.22 4.89 11.78
C ARG A 73 14.79 5.64 10.58
N ARG A 74 15.66 5.00 9.78
CA ARG A 74 16.23 5.64 8.58
C ARG A 74 15.13 5.99 7.58
N ALA A 75 14.26 5.05 7.25
CA ALA A 75 13.14 5.29 6.35
C ALA A 75 12.16 6.35 6.87
N LEU A 76 11.89 6.36 8.19
CA LEU A 76 11.02 7.37 8.81
C LEU A 76 11.61 8.79 8.72
N ASN A 77 12.92 8.91 8.88
CA ASN A 77 13.63 10.19 8.86
C ASN A 77 13.97 10.68 7.45
N ASP A 78 14.02 9.80 6.46
CA ASP A 78 14.20 10.15 5.05
C ASP A 78 12.91 10.71 4.45
N LYS A 79 12.85 12.03 4.26
CA LYS A 79 11.67 12.72 3.70
C LYS A 79 11.44 12.45 2.21
N THR A 80 12.43 11.86 1.53
CA THR A 80 12.31 11.45 0.12
C THR A 80 11.82 10.01 -0.02
N HIS A 81 11.66 9.29 1.09
CA HIS A 81 11.15 7.92 1.06
C HIS A 81 9.72 7.90 0.47
N PRO A 82 9.42 7.02 -0.50
CA PRO A 82 8.14 7.02 -1.21
C PRO A 82 6.91 6.96 -0.31
N LEU A 83 7.02 6.30 0.86
CA LEU A 83 5.92 6.24 1.83
C LEU A 83 5.48 7.60 2.38
N HIS A 84 6.33 8.64 2.41
CA HIS A 84 5.90 9.99 2.77
C HIS A 84 5.13 10.69 1.64
N GLU A 85 5.43 10.37 0.38
CA GLU A 85 4.72 10.91 -0.80
C GLU A 85 3.38 10.20 -1.03
N LEU A 86 3.32 8.90 -0.77
CA LEU A 86 2.13 8.04 -0.90
C LEU A 86 0.98 8.47 0.03
N TRP A 87 1.24 9.30 1.05
CA TRP A 87 0.21 9.95 1.87
C TRP A 87 -0.73 10.84 1.07
N SER A 88 -0.28 11.34 -0.09
CA SER A 88 -1.08 12.22 -0.96
C SER A 88 -1.78 11.49 -2.11
N TRP A 89 -1.54 10.18 -2.30
CA TRP A 89 -2.02 9.41 -3.46
C TRP A 89 -2.75 8.11 -3.09
N SER A 90 -3.30 8.00 -1.88
CA SER A 90 -4.15 6.85 -1.54
C SER A 90 -5.35 6.79 -2.50
N CYS A 91 -5.39 5.77 -3.37
CA CYS A 91 -6.38 5.67 -4.44
C CYS A 91 -7.76 5.36 -3.85
N PHE A 92 -8.64 6.36 -3.76
CA PHE A 92 -10.01 6.19 -3.30
C PHE A 92 -10.86 5.61 -4.43
N ASP A 93 -11.49 4.46 -4.20
CA ASP A 93 -12.78 4.20 -4.84
C ASP A 93 -13.75 3.56 -3.86
N PHE A 94 -14.52 4.37 -3.15
CA PHE A 94 -15.57 3.94 -2.23
C PHE A 94 -16.62 5.09 -2.18
N PRO A 95 -17.92 4.83 -1.97
CA PRO A 95 -18.58 3.53 -1.81
C PRO A 95 -18.67 2.70 -3.08
N LYS A 96 -18.22 3.22 -4.23
CA LYS A 96 -18.44 2.58 -5.53
C LYS A 96 -17.43 1.48 -5.88
N ALA A 97 -16.22 1.52 -5.32
CA ALA A 97 -15.16 0.56 -5.63
C ALA A 97 -14.80 0.47 -7.13
N THR A 98 -15.18 1.41 -7.99
CA THR A 98 -14.99 1.31 -9.44
C THR A 98 -13.52 1.16 -9.90
N GLY A 99 -12.55 1.78 -9.23
CA GLY A 99 -11.13 1.77 -9.49
C GLY A 99 -10.48 0.51 -8.94
N LEU A 100 -10.87 0.09 -7.73
CA LEU A 100 -10.48 -1.20 -7.14
C LEU A 100 -11.04 -2.36 -7.96
N GLN A 101 -12.32 -2.30 -8.31
CA GLN A 101 -13.02 -3.22 -9.20
C GLN A 101 -12.34 -3.23 -10.57
N ARG A 102 -11.98 -2.07 -11.13
CA ARG A 102 -11.26 -2.00 -12.42
C ARG A 102 -9.88 -2.63 -12.33
N ILE A 103 -9.11 -2.35 -11.27
CA ILE A 103 -7.78 -2.96 -11.05
C ILE A 103 -7.94 -4.47 -10.88
N GLY A 104 -8.84 -4.92 -10.01
CA GLY A 104 -9.16 -6.34 -9.80
C GLY A 104 -9.60 -7.03 -11.09
N SER A 105 -10.57 -6.46 -11.83
CA SER A 105 -11.01 -6.98 -13.12
C SER A 105 -9.87 -7.05 -14.12
N SER A 106 -8.98 -6.05 -14.18
CA SER A 106 -7.84 -6.05 -15.10
C SER A 106 -6.80 -7.14 -14.78
N ILE A 107 -6.60 -7.47 -13.49
CA ILE A 107 -5.74 -8.59 -13.08
C ILE A 107 -6.35 -9.90 -13.58
N TYR A 108 -7.64 -10.13 -13.31
CA TYR A 108 -8.33 -11.36 -13.73
C TYR A 108 -8.49 -11.52 -15.25
N GLN A 109 -8.77 -10.43 -15.98
CA GLN A 109 -8.90 -10.47 -17.44
C GLN A 109 -7.56 -10.75 -18.12
N ASN A 110 -6.47 -10.15 -17.63
CA ASN A 110 -5.14 -10.46 -18.14
C ASN A 110 -4.75 -11.92 -17.87
N GLU A 111 -5.12 -12.51 -16.73
CA GLU A 111 -4.89 -13.93 -16.49
C GLU A 111 -5.70 -14.83 -17.44
N TYR A 112 -6.98 -14.51 -17.67
CA TYR A 112 -7.84 -15.27 -18.58
C TYR A 112 -7.35 -15.25 -20.03
N GLU A 113 -6.95 -14.08 -20.55
CA GLU A 113 -6.42 -13.96 -21.92
C GLU A 113 -5.07 -14.66 -22.09
N ASN A 114 -4.21 -14.65 -21.06
CA ASN A 114 -2.94 -15.40 -21.07
C ASN A 114 -3.15 -16.93 -21.03
N VAL A 115 -4.21 -17.41 -20.39
CA VAL A 115 -4.59 -18.84 -20.40
C VAL A 115 -5.12 -19.25 -21.78
N LEU A 116 -5.99 -18.45 -22.39
CA LEU A 116 -6.53 -18.74 -23.72
C LEU A 116 -5.48 -18.71 -24.82
N THR A 117 -4.55 -17.76 -24.77
CA THR A 117 -3.45 -17.69 -25.74
C THR A 117 -2.47 -18.86 -25.59
N LYS A 118 -2.20 -19.35 -24.37
CA LYS A 118 -1.41 -20.58 -24.18
C LYS A 118 -2.12 -21.84 -24.67
N ASN A 119 -3.44 -21.92 -24.54
CA ASN A 119 -4.21 -23.10 -24.93
C ASN A 119 -4.55 -23.17 -26.43
N ASN A 120 -4.44 -22.05 -27.16
CA ASN A 120 -4.62 -21.98 -28.62
C ASN A 120 -3.31 -22.07 -29.43
N GLN A 121 -2.20 -22.52 -28.82
CA GLN A 121 -0.93 -22.79 -29.53
C GLN A 121 -0.75 -24.26 -29.96
N PHE A 122 -1.83 -24.97 -30.26
CA PHE A 122 -1.80 -26.28 -30.91
C PHE A 122 -2.32 -26.21 -32.33
#